data_AF-A0A7C6JZI3-F1
#
_entry.id   AF-A0A7C6JZI3-F1
#
_cell.length_a   1.000
_cell.length_b   1.000
_cell.length_c   1.000
_cell.angle_alpha   90.00
_cell.angle_beta   90.00
_cell.angle_gamma   90.00
#
_symmetry.space_group_name_H-M   'P 1'
#
loop_
_entity.id
_entity.type
_entity.pdbx_description
1 polymer ?
#
loop_
_entity_poly.entity_id
_entity_poly.type
_entity_poly.pdbx_seq_one_letter_code
_entity_poly.pdbx_strand_id
1 'polypeptide(L)'
;MKKLPAENLSFVEIGGVGEMIYRAVRFPEYIPDYDDDGEIIKPIFTGLHAPESGTDYSLTGQELLVSLCNLYCKLNNPESTESISDAVWDWCRNNIHPYNIDNLYEMLESEKFAHITFMDIIEKDATFSINRFIKDLCNLGTVFELYFALYSLKYYGDIYYARNLYYEGRLRDSLSFLERYRQYVDDKEYKTHILENYNGHIFQVIDMFPDFRMRLKLDKKTGKVMYGADIQSVFDICWYTFSRMVADVAPPIDPDLRYEESQGTVLSCLCCGEFFVRRSSRQLYCDNPNCQAERNRKNRRASYARKKAAEAEN
;
A
#
# COMPACT_ATOMS: atom_id res chain seq x y z
N MET A 1 -20.53 -8.73 51.76
CA MET A 1 -19.74 -9.08 50.57
C MET A 1 -20.31 -8.35 49.36
N LYS A 2 -19.52 -7.51 48.68
CA LYS A 2 -19.91 -6.99 47.36
C LYS A 2 -19.95 -8.18 46.39
N LYS A 3 -21.14 -8.51 45.88
CA LYS A 3 -21.27 -9.45 44.75
C LYS A 3 -20.74 -8.74 43.52
N LEU A 4 -19.53 -9.08 43.09
CA LEU A 4 -19.04 -8.69 41.77
C LEU A 4 -19.83 -9.50 40.73
N PRO A 5 -20.34 -8.86 39.65
CA PRO A 5 -20.92 -9.62 38.54
C PRO A 5 -19.87 -10.58 37.97
N ALA A 6 -20.32 -11.74 37.50
CA ALA A 6 -19.47 -12.68 36.78
C ALA A 6 -19.13 -12.08 35.40
N GLU A 7 -18.15 -11.16 35.37
CA GLU A 7 -17.59 -10.64 34.14
C GLU A 7 -16.67 -11.70 33.54
N ASN A 8 -17.05 -12.25 32.39
CA ASN A 8 -16.19 -13.12 31.59
C ASN A 8 -15.13 -12.25 30.90
N LEU A 9 -13.97 -12.08 31.54
CA LEU A 9 -12.76 -11.59 30.90
C LEU A 9 -12.08 -12.77 30.20
N SER A 10 -12.63 -13.24 29.08
CA SER A 10 -11.95 -14.23 28.25
C SER A 10 -11.11 -13.54 27.18
N PHE A 11 -9.83 -13.92 27.09
CA PHE A 11 -8.94 -13.60 25.99
C PHE A 11 -8.70 -14.90 25.22
N VAL A 12 -9.02 -14.92 23.93
CA VAL A 12 -8.76 -16.08 23.06
C VAL A 12 -7.82 -15.59 21.97
N GLU A 13 -6.63 -16.19 21.94
CA GLU A 13 -5.53 -16.01 20.97
C GLU A 13 -4.59 -14.81 21.17
N ILE A 14 -3.45 -15.07 21.81
CA ILE A 14 -2.23 -14.26 21.60
C ILE A 14 -1.66 -14.73 20.26
N GLY A 15 -2.02 -14.05 19.18
CA GLY A 15 -1.51 -14.37 17.84
C GLY A 15 -2.27 -13.72 16.68
N GLY A 16 -3.53 -13.35 16.87
CA GLY A 16 -4.33 -12.60 15.89
C GLY A 16 -4.64 -11.22 16.40
N VAL A 17 -3.86 -10.20 16.03
CA VAL A 17 -4.32 -8.81 16.13
C VAL A 17 -5.54 -8.70 15.22
N GLY A 18 -6.73 -8.52 15.80
CA GLY A 18 -7.99 -8.58 15.07
C GLY A 18 -8.05 -7.64 13.87
N GLU A 19 -8.98 -7.91 12.93
CA GLU A 19 -9.21 -7.06 11.77
C GLU A 19 -9.44 -5.60 12.20
N MET A 20 -8.58 -4.71 11.72
CA MET A 20 -8.67 -3.29 12.05
C MET A 20 -9.68 -2.62 11.13
N ILE A 21 -10.64 -1.92 11.72
CA ILE A 21 -11.55 -1.06 10.96
C ILE A 21 -10.85 0.29 10.77
N TYR A 22 -10.43 0.58 9.55
CA TYR A 22 -9.81 1.86 9.23
C TYR A 22 -10.86 2.96 9.15
N ARG A 23 -10.59 4.08 9.84
CA ARG A 23 -11.35 5.32 9.67
C ARG A 23 -10.87 6.01 8.40
N ALA A 24 -11.77 6.74 7.78
CA ALA A 24 -11.53 7.47 6.56
C ALA A 24 -12.07 8.89 6.64
N VAL A 25 -11.32 9.82 6.03
CA VAL A 25 -11.72 11.22 5.84
C VAL A 25 -11.49 11.58 4.37
N ARG A 26 -12.49 12.20 3.74
CA ARG A 26 -12.41 12.71 2.37
C ARG A 26 -12.83 14.17 2.35
N PHE A 27 -12.03 15.01 1.72
CA PHE A 27 -12.43 16.39 1.45
C PHE A 27 -13.01 16.49 0.03
N PRO A 28 -13.96 17.42 -0.21
CA PRO A 28 -14.55 17.63 -1.53
C PRO A 28 -13.50 17.99 -2.59
N GLU A 29 -12.49 18.77 -2.18
CA GLU A 29 -11.45 19.28 -3.06
C GLU A 29 -10.18 19.58 -2.26
N TYR A 30 -9.06 19.71 -2.98
CA TYR A 30 -7.80 20.19 -2.45
C TYR A 30 -7.22 21.26 -3.38
N ILE A 31 -6.32 22.09 -2.86
CA ILE A 31 -5.47 22.97 -3.67
C ILE A 31 -4.01 22.84 -3.27
N PRO A 32 -3.09 22.79 -4.25
CA PRO A 32 -1.69 23.11 -4.01
C PRO A 32 -1.55 24.57 -3.58
N ASP A 33 -0.74 24.81 -2.56
CA ASP A 33 -0.40 26.14 -2.05
C ASP A 33 1.03 26.13 -1.51
N TYR A 34 1.49 27.26 -0.97
CA TYR A 34 2.83 27.42 -0.41
C TYR A 34 2.75 28.02 0.99
N ASP A 35 3.63 27.56 1.89
CA ASP A 35 3.94 28.20 3.16
C ASP A 35 5.44 28.48 3.29
N ASP A 36 5.88 28.88 4.49
CA ASP A 36 7.28 29.19 4.76
C ASP A 36 8.22 27.96 4.61
N ASP A 37 7.68 26.74 4.73
CA ASP A 37 8.41 25.47 4.69
C ASP A 37 8.34 24.78 3.30
N GLY A 38 7.55 25.33 2.37
CA GLY A 38 7.52 24.95 0.96
C GLY A 38 6.11 24.63 0.45
N GLU A 39 6.03 23.66 -0.45
CA GLU A 39 4.75 23.28 -1.07
C GLU A 39 3.88 22.46 -0.11
N ILE A 40 2.60 22.84 -0.06
CA ILE A 40 1.58 22.23 0.79
C ILE A 40 0.33 21.90 -0.03
N ILE A 41 -0.48 20.98 0.48
CA ILE A 41 -1.82 20.71 0.00
C ILE A 41 -2.80 21.14 1.09
N LYS A 42 -3.73 22.04 0.74
CA LYS A 42 -4.82 22.46 1.61
C LYS A 42 -6.14 21.83 1.16
N PRO A 43 -6.98 21.34 2.08
CA PRO A 43 -8.34 20.94 1.73
C PRO A 43 -9.20 22.17 1.43
N ILE A 44 -10.19 22.00 0.54
CA ILE A 44 -11.25 22.97 0.31
C ILE A 44 -12.58 22.33 0.63
N PHE A 45 -13.34 22.98 1.52
CA PHE A 45 -14.69 22.60 1.88
C PHE A 45 -15.48 23.84 2.31
N THR A 46 -16.81 23.74 2.31
CA THR A 46 -17.69 24.83 2.74
C THR A 46 -18.85 24.27 3.55
N GLY A 47 -19.71 25.15 4.08
CA GLY A 47 -20.94 24.71 4.76
C GLY A 47 -21.86 23.86 3.87
N LEU A 48 -21.84 24.07 2.55
CA LEU A 48 -22.64 23.31 1.57
C LEU A 48 -21.93 22.04 1.06
N HIS A 49 -20.61 22.06 1.00
CA HIS A 49 -19.78 20.93 0.56
C HIS A 49 -18.91 20.49 1.72
N ALA A 50 -19.46 19.60 2.56
CA ALA A 50 -18.81 19.13 3.77
C ALA A 50 -17.80 18.01 3.46
N PRO A 51 -16.73 17.87 4.27
CA PRO A 51 -15.91 16.66 4.29
C PRO A 51 -16.73 15.44 4.72
N GLU A 52 -16.35 14.27 4.21
CA GLU A 52 -16.96 12.99 4.58
C GLU A 52 -16.06 12.25 5.57
N SER A 53 -16.62 11.79 6.68
CA SER A 53 -15.98 10.92 7.65
C SER A 53 -16.72 9.59 7.76
N GLY A 54 -15.99 8.49 7.90
CA GLY A 54 -16.62 7.18 7.98
C GLY A 54 -15.66 6.01 8.04
N THR A 55 -16.21 4.82 7.90
CA THR A 55 -15.46 3.66 7.45
C THR A 55 -15.76 3.51 5.97
N ASP A 56 -14.73 3.62 5.13
CA ASP A 56 -14.87 3.37 3.69
C ASP A 56 -14.68 1.86 3.44
N TYR A 57 -15.78 1.12 3.39
CA TYR A 57 -15.75 -0.33 3.12
C TYR A 57 -15.35 -0.67 1.68
N SER A 58 -15.25 0.32 0.79
CA SER A 58 -14.87 0.10 -0.61
C SER A 58 -13.37 0.12 -0.85
N LEU A 59 -12.58 0.63 0.11
CA LEU A 59 -11.14 0.82 -0.01
C LEU A 59 -10.40 -0.02 1.03
N THR A 60 -9.79 -1.12 0.59
CA THR A 60 -9.00 -1.98 1.48
C THR A 60 -7.61 -1.41 1.74
N GLY A 61 -6.99 -1.79 2.87
CA GLY A 61 -5.60 -1.42 3.15
C GLY A 61 -4.62 -1.89 2.06
N GLN A 62 -4.94 -3.00 1.37
CA GLN A 62 -4.13 -3.51 0.26
C GLN A 62 -4.26 -2.63 -0.99
N GLU A 63 -5.46 -2.17 -1.32
CA GLU A 63 -5.69 -1.24 -2.43
C GLU A 63 -5.00 0.10 -2.17
N LEU A 64 -5.02 0.60 -0.93
CA LEU A 64 -4.26 1.79 -0.52
C LEU A 64 -2.74 1.59 -0.67
N LEU A 65 -2.21 0.47 -0.17
CA LEU A 65 -0.79 0.13 -0.28
C LEU A 65 -0.35 0.09 -1.75
N VAL A 66 -1.10 -0.63 -2.59
CA VAL A 66 -0.84 -0.73 -4.03
C VAL A 66 -0.90 0.64 -4.71
N SER A 67 -1.91 1.45 -4.39
CA SER A 67 -2.09 2.78 -4.94
C SER A 67 -0.89 3.69 -4.64
N LEU A 68 -0.40 3.69 -3.40
CA LEU A 68 0.80 4.45 -3.02
C LEU A 68 2.08 3.87 -3.64
N CYS A 69 2.24 2.55 -3.70
CA CYS A 69 3.43 1.95 -4.33
C CYS A 69 3.50 2.28 -5.83
N ASN A 70 2.36 2.25 -6.53
CA ASN A 70 2.30 2.68 -7.93
C ASN A 70 2.61 4.18 -8.09
N LEU A 71 2.11 5.03 -7.19
CA LEU A 71 2.45 6.45 -7.17
C LEU A 71 3.96 6.65 -6.96
N TYR A 72 4.57 5.88 -6.05
CA TYR A 72 6.01 5.89 -5.85
C TYR A 72 6.77 5.50 -7.11
N CYS A 73 6.46 4.37 -7.75
CA CYS A 73 7.13 3.95 -8.98
C CYS A 73 7.00 5.00 -10.10
N LYS A 74 5.83 5.63 -10.21
CA LYS A 74 5.55 6.68 -11.20
C LYS A 74 6.38 7.94 -10.97
N LEU A 75 6.45 8.40 -9.72
CA LEU A 75 7.17 9.62 -9.38
C LEU A 75 8.67 9.43 -9.26
N ASN A 76 9.13 8.26 -8.81
CA ASN A 76 10.55 7.96 -8.64
C ASN A 76 11.25 7.55 -9.94
N ASN A 77 10.50 7.30 -11.02
CA ASN A 77 11.05 7.08 -12.34
C ASN A 77 11.89 8.31 -12.80
N PRO A 78 13.19 8.15 -13.11
CA PRO A 78 14.07 9.24 -13.57
C PRO A 78 13.55 10.02 -14.77
N GLU A 79 12.84 9.32 -15.66
CA GLU A 79 12.28 9.90 -16.89
C GLU A 79 10.90 10.56 -16.66
N SER A 80 10.38 10.50 -15.43
CA SER A 80 9.09 11.11 -15.09
C SER A 80 9.20 12.63 -15.14
N THR A 81 8.40 13.26 -16.00
CA THR A 81 8.23 14.73 -16.05
C THR A 81 7.01 15.21 -15.29
N GLU A 82 6.31 14.31 -14.57
CA GLU A 82 5.08 14.67 -13.87
C GLU A 82 5.36 15.64 -12.72
N SER A 83 4.48 16.61 -12.54
CA SER A 83 4.50 17.48 -11.37
C SER A 83 4.22 16.65 -10.12
N ILE A 84 5.15 16.67 -9.17
CA ILE A 84 5.01 15.94 -7.90
C ILE A 84 3.73 16.38 -7.20
N SER A 85 3.48 17.68 -7.20
CA SER A 85 2.38 18.30 -6.47
C SER A 85 1.03 17.98 -7.10
N ASP A 86 0.96 17.98 -8.43
CA ASP A 86 -0.25 17.56 -9.15
C ASP A 86 -0.54 16.08 -8.93
N ALA A 87 0.49 15.23 -8.89
CA ALA A 87 0.31 13.80 -8.65
C ALA A 87 -0.15 13.50 -7.22
N VAL A 88 0.40 14.20 -6.21
CA VAL A 88 -0.05 14.08 -4.81
C VAL A 88 -1.48 14.60 -4.66
N TRP A 89 -1.78 15.75 -5.27
CA TRP A 89 -3.12 16.33 -5.31
C TRP A 89 -4.14 15.37 -5.94
N ASP A 90 -3.85 14.85 -7.13
CA ASP A 90 -4.74 13.90 -7.83
C ASP A 90 -4.93 12.61 -7.03
N TRP A 91 -3.85 12.10 -6.41
CA TRP A 91 -3.95 10.94 -5.54
C TRP A 91 -4.91 11.18 -4.37
N CYS A 92 -4.81 12.32 -3.69
CA CYS A 92 -5.67 12.66 -2.54
C CYS A 92 -7.15 12.77 -2.93
N ARG A 93 -7.44 13.32 -4.11
CA ARG A 93 -8.81 13.43 -4.65
C ARG A 93 -9.43 12.07 -4.93
N ASN A 94 -8.66 11.17 -5.53
CA ASN A 94 -9.15 9.88 -6.00
C ASN A 94 -9.10 8.79 -4.92
N ASN A 95 -8.30 8.97 -3.86
CA ASN A 95 -8.10 7.95 -2.83
C ASN A 95 -8.66 8.37 -1.48
N ILE A 96 -7.96 9.14 -0.65
CA ILE A 96 -8.39 9.51 0.70
C ILE A 96 -7.47 10.59 1.26
N HIS A 97 -7.89 11.30 2.32
CA HIS A 97 -7.03 12.22 3.04
C HIS A 97 -5.87 11.50 3.76
N PRO A 98 -4.60 11.92 3.59
CA PRO A 98 -3.44 11.13 4.01
C PRO A 98 -3.07 11.20 5.50
N TYR A 99 -3.46 12.25 6.24
CA TYR A 99 -2.91 12.53 7.57
C TYR A 99 -3.96 12.89 8.62
N ASN A 100 -3.58 12.86 9.90
CA ASN A 100 -4.39 13.26 11.05
C ASN A 100 -5.80 12.64 11.06
N ILE A 101 -5.93 11.42 10.50
CA ILE A 101 -7.21 10.79 10.16
C ILE A 101 -8.10 10.66 11.38
N ASP A 102 -7.55 10.17 12.50
CA ASP A 102 -8.29 9.94 13.73
C ASP A 102 -8.83 11.23 14.33
N ASN A 103 -8.00 12.28 14.41
CA ASN A 103 -8.40 13.56 14.97
C ASN A 103 -9.45 14.24 14.09
N LEU A 104 -9.25 14.23 12.77
CA LEU A 104 -10.20 14.78 11.81
C LEU A 104 -11.52 14.03 11.85
N TYR A 105 -11.49 12.70 11.90
CA TYR A 105 -12.68 11.88 12.05
C TYR A 105 -13.43 12.22 13.34
N GLU A 106 -12.75 12.24 14.49
CA GLU A 106 -13.38 12.53 15.78
C GLU A 106 -13.95 13.95 15.85
N MET A 107 -13.30 14.90 15.21
CA MET A 107 -13.77 16.28 15.11
C MET A 107 -15.01 16.38 14.22
N LEU A 108 -14.99 15.80 13.02
CA LEU A 108 -16.13 15.78 12.09
C LEU A 108 -17.36 15.08 12.68
N GLU A 109 -17.15 14.06 13.49
CA GLU A 109 -18.22 13.28 14.14
C GLU A 109 -18.67 13.86 15.49
N SER A 110 -18.05 14.95 15.95
CA SER A 110 -18.34 15.52 17.27
C SER A 110 -19.72 16.17 17.34
N GLU A 111 -20.21 16.74 16.23
CA GLU A 111 -21.53 17.34 16.12
C GLU A 111 -21.99 17.48 14.65
N LYS A 112 -23.29 17.69 14.44
CA LYS A 112 -23.93 17.70 13.11
C LYS A 112 -23.34 18.70 12.10
N PHE A 113 -22.73 19.78 12.59
CA PHE A 113 -22.17 20.86 11.78
C PHE A 113 -20.72 21.16 12.14
N ALA A 114 -19.98 20.14 12.61
CA ALA A 114 -18.60 20.27 13.04
C ALA A 114 -17.69 20.90 11.97
N HIS A 115 -17.93 20.61 10.68
CA HIS A 115 -17.21 21.21 9.56
C HIS A 115 -17.41 22.74 9.44
N ILE A 116 -18.51 23.28 9.96
CA ILE A 116 -18.76 24.72 10.04
C ILE A 116 -18.19 25.28 11.34
N THR A 117 -18.48 24.65 12.48
CA THR A 117 -18.04 25.15 13.79
C THR A 117 -16.51 25.18 13.93
N PHE A 118 -15.84 24.16 13.39
CA PHE A 118 -14.40 23.95 13.53
C PHE A 118 -13.66 24.12 12.20
N MET A 119 -14.21 24.90 11.26
CA MET A 119 -13.67 25.06 9.91
C MET A 119 -12.17 25.38 9.91
N ASP A 120 -11.75 26.41 10.64
CA ASP A 120 -10.33 26.83 10.71
C ASP A 120 -9.42 25.74 11.29
N ILE A 121 -9.92 24.96 12.26
CA ILE A 121 -9.14 23.89 12.91
C ILE A 121 -9.03 22.70 11.97
N ILE A 122 -10.12 22.30 11.32
CA ILE A 122 -10.15 21.20 10.34
C ILE A 122 -9.23 21.53 9.16
N GLU A 123 -9.34 22.74 8.59
CA GLU A 123 -8.49 23.15 7.47
C GLU A 123 -7.01 23.10 7.85
N LYS A 124 -6.66 23.65 9.02
CA LYS A 124 -5.29 23.62 9.54
C LYS A 124 -4.79 22.20 9.76
N ASP A 125 -5.56 21.35 10.43
CA ASP A 125 -5.15 19.99 10.77
C ASP A 125 -5.10 19.07 9.55
N ALA A 126 -5.88 19.35 8.51
CA ALA A 126 -5.86 18.61 7.24
C ALA A 126 -4.92 19.23 6.19
N THR A 127 -4.25 20.36 6.48
CA THR A 127 -3.19 20.89 5.61
C THR A 127 -1.90 20.11 5.86
N PHE A 128 -1.20 19.71 4.79
CA PHE A 128 0.05 18.96 4.91
C PHE A 128 1.06 19.35 3.85
N SER A 129 2.35 19.28 4.21
CA SER A 129 3.46 19.51 3.27
C SER A 129 3.64 18.36 2.30
N ILE A 130 3.93 18.69 1.05
CA ILE A 130 4.28 17.73 0.00
C ILE A 130 5.58 17.00 0.35
N ASN A 131 6.55 17.70 0.96
CA ASN A 131 7.80 17.09 1.42
C ASN A 131 7.58 15.94 2.40
N ARG A 132 6.65 16.08 3.36
CA ARG A 132 6.25 14.99 4.27
C ARG A 132 5.64 13.82 3.50
N PHE A 133 4.71 14.10 2.59
CA PHE A 133 4.08 13.06 1.76
C PHE A 133 5.11 12.27 0.97
N ILE A 134 6.04 12.95 0.30
CA ILE A 134 7.08 12.31 -0.50
C ILE A 134 8.07 11.52 0.36
N LYS A 135 8.43 12.02 1.54
CA LYS A 135 9.28 11.28 2.47
C LYS A 135 8.63 9.97 2.90
N ASP A 136 7.35 10.01 3.30
CA ASP A 136 6.61 8.83 3.74
C ASP A 136 6.38 7.85 2.58
N LEU A 137 6.06 8.37 1.39
CA LEU A 137 5.93 7.62 0.14
C LEU A 137 7.21 6.88 -0.23
N CYS A 138 8.36 7.57 -0.19
CA CYS A 138 9.64 6.94 -0.51
C CYS A 138 10.03 5.89 0.53
N ASN A 139 9.76 6.13 1.81
CA ASN A 139 10.03 5.13 2.86
C ASN A 139 9.24 3.84 2.63
N LEU A 140 7.93 3.96 2.38
CA LEU A 140 7.06 2.82 2.09
C LEU A 140 7.46 2.11 0.79
N GLY A 141 7.58 2.88 -0.30
CA GLY A 141 7.84 2.37 -1.63
C GLY A 141 9.17 1.64 -1.75
N THR A 142 10.26 2.18 -1.20
CA THR A 142 11.58 1.53 -1.25
C THR A 142 11.57 0.16 -0.57
N VAL A 143 10.93 0.04 0.61
CA VAL A 143 10.89 -1.23 1.35
C VAL A 143 9.96 -2.23 0.66
N PHE A 144 8.83 -1.76 0.13
CA PHE A 144 7.91 -2.58 -0.64
C PHE A 144 8.57 -3.15 -1.91
N GLU A 145 9.24 -2.33 -2.71
CA GLU A 145 9.95 -2.78 -3.92
C GLU A 145 11.02 -3.82 -3.60
N LEU A 146 11.82 -3.59 -2.55
CA LEU A 146 12.84 -4.56 -2.14
C LEU A 146 12.22 -5.90 -1.76
N TYR A 147 11.21 -5.88 -0.88
CA TYR A 147 10.51 -7.09 -0.47
C TYR A 147 9.89 -7.81 -1.66
N PHE A 148 9.16 -7.08 -2.51
CA PHE A 148 8.45 -7.63 -3.65
C PHE A 148 9.40 -8.29 -4.65
N ALA A 149 10.53 -7.66 -4.97
CA ALA A 149 11.49 -8.21 -5.91
C ALA A 149 12.20 -9.46 -5.33
N LEU A 150 12.59 -9.43 -4.06
CA LEU A 150 13.21 -10.59 -3.38
C LEU A 150 12.25 -11.78 -3.32
N TYR A 151 11.01 -11.51 -2.91
CA TYR A 151 9.95 -12.51 -2.83
C TYR A 151 9.65 -13.10 -4.21
N SER A 152 9.48 -12.25 -5.23
CA SER A 152 9.22 -12.67 -6.60
C SER A 152 10.37 -13.50 -7.19
N LEU A 153 11.62 -13.12 -6.92
CA LEU A 153 12.79 -13.88 -7.37
C LEU A 153 12.87 -15.27 -6.73
N LYS A 154 12.57 -15.37 -5.42
CA LYS A 154 12.66 -16.62 -4.67
C LYS A 154 11.55 -17.60 -5.05
N TYR A 155 10.30 -17.13 -5.06
CA TYR A 155 9.13 -18.00 -5.16
C TYR A 155 8.62 -18.18 -6.58
N TYR A 156 8.73 -17.15 -7.43
CA TYR A 156 8.29 -17.22 -8.83
C TYR A 156 9.44 -17.30 -9.82
N GLY A 157 10.68 -17.12 -9.35
CA GLY A 157 11.85 -17.10 -10.22
C GLY A 157 11.90 -15.88 -11.14
N ASP A 158 11.09 -14.86 -10.88
CA ASP A 158 11.03 -13.65 -11.69
C ASP A 158 12.27 -12.79 -11.44
N ILE A 159 13.13 -12.73 -12.46
CA ILE A 159 14.39 -12.00 -12.39
C ILE A 159 14.25 -10.54 -12.82
N TYR A 160 13.19 -10.19 -13.54
CA TYR A 160 13.04 -8.87 -14.13
C TYR A 160 13.03 -7.78 -13.05
N TYR A 161 12.24 -7.96 -11.98
CA TYR A 161 12.19 -7.00 -10.88
C TYR A 161 13.50 -6.93 -10.10
N ALA A 162 14.11 -8.10 -9.85
CA ALA A 162 15.39 -8.13 -9.15
C ALA A 162 16.45 -7.35 -9.94
N ARG A 163 16.56 -7.54 -11.26
CA ARG A 163 17.50 -6.81 -12.11
C ARG A 163 17.37 -5.30 -12.04
N ASN A 164 16.16 -4.81 -11.81
CA ASN A 164 15.86 -3.39 -11.69
C ASN A 164 15.89 -2.90 -10.22
N LEU A 165 16.37 -3.69 -9.26
CA LEU A 165 16.47 -3.28 -7.85
C LEU A 165 17.52 -2.20 -7.60
N TYR A 166 18.64 -2.21 -8.34
CA TYR A 166 19.61 -1.13 -8.28
C TYR A 166 19.30 -0.07 -9.33
N TYR A 167 18.95 1.15 -8.90
CA TYR A 167 18.65 2.26 -9.80
C TYR A 167 18.91 3.62 -9.11
N GLU A 168 19.21 4.63 -9.92
CA GLU A 168 19.20 6.03 -9.50
C GLU A 168 17.80 6.58 -9.79
N GLY A 169 17.15 7.18 -8.80
CA GLY A 169 15.73 7.56 -8.87
C GLY A 169 15.53 9.07 -8.85
N ARG A 170 14.40 9.55 -9.39
CA ARG A 170 14.06 10.98 -9.39
C ARG A 170 13.87 11.54 -7.98
N LEU A 171 13.23 10.78 -7.09
CA LEU A 171 12.98 11.17 -5.70
C LEU A 171 14.03 10.57 -4.76
N ARG A 172 14.45 9.33 -5.00
CA ARG A 172 15.34 8.57 -4.15
C ARG A 172 16.02 7.44 -4.94
N ASP A 173 17.33 7.33 -4.80
CA ASP A 173 18.11 6.18 -5.27
C ASP A 173 17.77 4.92 -4.50
N SER A 174 17.91 3.77 -5.14
CA SER A 174 17.71 2.51 -4.45
C SER A 174 18.86 2.20 -3.47
N LEU A 175 18.70 1.13 -2.69
CA LEU A 175 19.60 0.84 -1.57
C LEU A 175 21.00 0.47 -2.07
N SER A 176 22.00 1.22 -1.61
CA SER A 176 23.39 1.14 -2.10
C SER A 176 24.01 -0.26 -2.02
N PHE A 177 23.63 -1.09 -1.03
CA PHE A 177 24.14 -2.45 -0.93
C PHE A 177 23.77 -3.35 -2.11
N LEU A 178 22.75 -2.98 -2.90
CA LEU A 178 22.31 -3.71 -4.09
C LEU A 178 23.29 -3.53 -5.26
N GLU A 179 24.11 -2.48 -5.25
CA GLU A 179 25.09 -2.18 -6.30
C GLU A 179 26.05 -3.35 -6.55
N ARG A 180 26.41 -4.07 -5.48
CA ARG A 180 27.30 -5.23 -5.54
C ARG A 180 26.83 -6.33 -6.49
N TYR A 181 25.52 -6.40 -6.78
CA TYR A 181 24.96 -7.42 -7.67
C TYR A 181 25.07 -7.04 -9.15
N ARG A 182 25.40 -5.79 -9.49
CA ARG A 182 25.57 -5.35 -10.88
C ARG A 182 26.70 -6.07 -11.62
N GLN A 183 27.68 -6.61 -10.89
CA GLN A 183 28.81 -7.32 -11.47
C GLN A 183 28.42 -8.64 -12.15
N TYR A 184 27.29 -9.25 -11.76
CA TYR A 184 26.85 -10.52 -12.29
C TYR A 184 26.01 -10.32 -13.55
N VAL A 185 26.64 -10.47 -14.72
CA VAL A 185 25.96 -10.25 -16.01
C VAL A 185 25.02 -11.41 -16.35
N ASP A 186 25.38 -12.64 -15.99
CA ASP A 186 24.54 -13.81 -16.23
C ASP A 186 23.38 -13.87 -15.22
N ASP A 187 22.17 -14.14 -15.71
CA ASP A 187 20.94 -14.16 -14.93
C ASP A 187 20.91 -15.30 -13.90
N LYS A 188 21.50 -16.45 -14.23
CA LYS A 188 21.55 -17.59 -13.31
C LYS A 188 22.53 -17.31 -12.19
N GLU A 189 23.71 -16.77 -12.52
CA GLU A 189 24.71 -16.35 -11.54
C GLU A 189 24.19 -15.24 -10.61
N TYR A 190 23.59 -14.19 -11.19
CA TYR A 190 22.95 -13.10 -10.44
C TYR A 190 21.90 -13.62 -9.45
N LYS A 191 21.01 -14.49 -9.93
CA LYS A 191 19.97 -15.10 -9.09
C LYS A 191 20.58 -15.92 -7.96
N THR A 192 21.58 -16.74 -8.24
CA THR A 192 22.26 -17.54 -7.21
C THR A 192 22.82 -16.65 -6.10
N HIS A 193 23.54 -15.58 -6.43
CA HIS A 193 24.15 -14.72 -5.43
C HIS A 193 23.18 -13.88 -4.62
N ILE A 194 22.08 -13.41 -5.21
CA ILE A 194 21.02 -12.76 -4.42
C ILE A 194 20.37 -13.77 -3.47
N LEU A 195 20.09 -14.99 -3.93
CA LEU A 195 19.43 -16.00 -3.11
C LEU A 195 20.33 -16.54 -1.98
N GLU A 196 21.65 -16.61 -2.19
CA GLU A 196 22.62 -16.89 -1.12
C GLU A 196 22.53 -15.89 0.04
N ASN A 197 22.21 -14.63 -0.26
CA ASN A 197 22.07 -13.54 0.71
C ASN A 197 20.62 -13.24 1.10
N TYR A 198 19.65 -14.03 0.63
CA TYR A 198 18.22 -13.74 0.75
C TYR A 198 17.80 -13.47 2.20
N ASN A 199 18.16 -14.35 3.13
CA ASN A 199 17.77 -14.19 4.53
C ASN A 199 18.35 -12.91 5.14
N GLY A 200 19.60 -12.56 4.80
CA GLY A 200 20.22 -11.31 5.23
C GLY A 200 19.46 -10.09 4.72
N HIS A 201 19.00 -10.12 3.47
CA HIS A 201 18.16 -9.05 2.91
C HIS A 201 16.76 -9.01 3.51
N ILE A 202 16.16 -10.14 3.86
CA ILE A 202 14.89 -10.16 4.59
C ILE A 202 15.04 -9.56 5.99
N PHE A 203 16.14 -9.82 6.71
CA PHE A 203 16.41 -9.12 7.97
C PHE A 203 16.51 -7.61 7.78
N GLN A 204 17.22 -7.16 6.74
CA GLN A 204 17.28 -5.73 6.40
C GLN A 204 15.90 -5.15 6.08
N VAL A 205 15.05 -5.88 5.34
CA VAL A 205 13.66 -5.47 5.09
C VAL A 205 12.90 -5.30 6.40
N ILE A 206 12.96 -6.28 7.29
CA ILE A 206 12.28 -6.25 8.59
C ILE A 206 12.76 -5.08 9.44
N ASP A 207 14.07 -4.81 9.47
CA ASP A 207 14.65 -3.69 10.23
C ASP A 207 14.21 -2.31 9.69
N MET A 208 13.71 -2.23 8.45
CA MET A 208 13.18 -1.00 7.87
C MET A 208 11.69 -0.78 8.15
N PHE A 209 10.97 -1.76 8.70
CA PHE A 209 9.57 -1.56 9.10
C PHE A 209 9.49 -0.62 10.31
N PRO A 210 8.52 0.31 10.34
CA PRO A 210 8.32 1.17 11.50
C PRO A 210 7.67 0.39 12.65
N ASP A 211 7.98 0.83 13.87
CA ASP A 211 7.26 0.37 15.06
C ASP A 211 5.83 0.95 15.09
N PHE A 212 4.86 0.13 15.51
CA PHE A 212 3.48 0.58 15.74
C PHE A 212 3.19 0.75 17.22
N ARG A 213 2.72 1.94 17.58
CA ARG A 213 2.12 2.15 18.89
C ARG A 213 0.76 1.47 18.95
N MET A 214 0.55 0.56 19.90
CA MET A 214 -0.75 -0.06 20.14
C MET A 214 -1.50 0.68 21.26
N ARG A 215 -2.83 0.83 21.14
CA ARG A 215 -3.66 1.46 22.19
C ARG A 215 -5.10 0.95 22.20
N LEU A 216 -5.76 1.19 23.34
CA LEU A 216 -7.21 1.07 23.45
C LEU A 216 -7.88 2.33 22.90
N LYS A 217 -8.94 2.16 22.11
CA LYS A 217 -9.81 3.22 21.58
C LYS A 217 -11.26 2.87 21.90
N LEU A 218 -12.02 3.83 22.43
CA LEU A 218 -13.46 3.68 22.62
C LEU A 218 -14.16 4.24 21.38
N ASP A 219 -14.88 3.39 20.66
CA ASP A 219 -15.84 3.87 19.67
C ASP A 219 -17.03 4.49 20.41
N LYS A 220 -17.14 5.82 20.34
CA LYS A 220 -18.21 6.58 21.01
C LYS A 220 -19.61 6.27 20.44
N LYS A 221 -19.71 5.84 19.17
CA LYS A 221 -20.99 5.51 18.52
C LYS A 221 -21.49 4.14 18.99
N THR A 222 -20.61 3.14 19.01
CA THR A 222 -21.00 1.76 19.36
C THR A 222 -20.78 1.41 20.83
N GLY A 223 -20.02 2.22 21.57
CA GLY A 223 -19.61 1.94 22.94
C GLY A 223 -18.55 0.83 23.06
N LYS A 224 -18.03 0.32 21.95
CA LYS A 224 -17.06 -0.78 21.93
C LYS A 224 -15.65 -0.28 22.19
N VAL A 225 -14.93 -0.97 23.06
CA VAL A 225 -13.48 -0.78 23.23
C VAL A 225 -12.76 -1.63 22.19
N MET A 226 -11.93 -0.98 21.39
CA MET A 226 -11.08 -1.60 20.38
C MET A 226 -9.62 -1.53 20.83
N TYR A 227 -8.86 -2.60 20.58
CA TYR A 227 -7.40 -2.62 20.75
C TYR A 227 -6.76 -2.76 19.38
N GLY A 228 -5.85 -1.85 19.01
CA GLY A 228 -5.23 -1.85 17.69
C GLY A 228 -4.10 -0.84 17.57
N ALA A 229 -3.49 -0.79 16.38
CA ALA A 229 -2.46 0.20 16.08
C ALA A 229 -3.05 1.61 16.13
N ASP A 230 -2.23 2.54 16.60
CA ASP A 230 -2.55 3.95 16.64
C ASP A 230 -2.34 4.57 15.27
N ILE A 231 -3.33 4.40 14.39
CA ILE A 231 -3.33 4.95 13.04
C ILE A 231 -3.50 6.47 13.08
N GLN A 232 -2.54 7.20 12.50
CA GLN A 232 -2.58 8.66 12.35
C GLN A 232 -2.53 9.09 10.88
N SER A 233 -2.20 8.18 9.98
CA SER A 233 -2.04 8.45 8.54
C SER A 233 -2.39 7.24 7.68
N VAL A 234 -2.59 7.47 6.39
CA VAL A 234 -2.72 6.38 5.40
C VAL A 234 -1.43 5.58 5.32
N PHE A 235 -0.29 6.22 5.52
CA PHE A 235 0.99 5.52 5.55
C PHE A 235 1.04 4.52 6.71
N ASP A 236 0.49 4.83 7.88
CA ASP A 236 0.37 3.87 8.99
C ASP A 236 -0.53 2.69 8.61
N ILE A 237 -1.65 2.94 7.91
CA ILE A 237 -2.55 1.90 7.38
C ILE A 237 -1.78 0.98 6.42
N CYS A 238 -1.02 1.57 5.51
CA CYS A 238 -0.27 0.84 4.49
C CYS A 238 0.89 0.05 5.10
N TRP A 239 1.64 0.64 6.03
CA TRP A 239 2.68 -0.05 6.77
C TRP A 239 2.11 -1.19 7.60
N TYR A 240 0.99 -0.99 8.29
CA TYR A 240 0.35 -2.05 9.07
C TYR A 240 -0.14 -3.18 8.15
N THR A 241 -0.78 -2.83 7.03
CA THR A 241 -1.21 -3.81 6.02
C THR A 241 -0.03 -4.57 5.45
N PHE A 242 1.05 -3.88 5.10
CA PHE A 242 2.25 -4.49 4.58
C PHE A 242 2.91 -5.40 5.62
N SER A 243 2.94 -4.99 6.90
CA SER A 243 3.46 -5.81 8.00
C SER A 243 2.67 -7.11 8.15
N ARG A 244 1.33 -7.01 8.08
CA ARG A 244 0.43 -8.17 8.08
C ARG A 244 0.69 -9.07 6.88
N MET A 245 0.89 -8.52 5.68
CA MET A 245 1.24 -9.30 4.49
C MET A 245 2.57 -10.04 4.67
N VAL A 246 3.61 -9.38 5.17
CA VAL A 246 4.92 -10.01 5.41
C VAL A 246 4.82 -11.10 6.49
N ALA A 247 4.02 -10.86 7.54
CA ALA A 247 3.83 -11.81 8.64
C ALA A 247 2.92 -12.99 8.29
N ASP A 248 1.84 -12.76 7.54
CA ASP A 248 0.93 -13.82 7.08
C ASP A 248 1.60 -14.69 5.99
N VAL A 249 2.59 -14.13 5.26
CA VAL A 249 3.48 -14.84 4.32
C VAL A 249 4.76 -15.34 5.03
N ALA A 250 4.79 -15.39 6.37
CA ALA A 250 5.85 -16.08 7.11
C ALA A 250 5.35 -17.48 7.54
N PRO A 251 5.58 -18.54 6.73
CA PRO A 251 5.44 -19.89 7.26
C PRO A 251 6.51 -20.11 8.33
N PRO A 252 6.20 -20.79 9.45
CA PRO A 252 7.23 -21.42 10.25
C PRO A 252 7.90 -22.46 9.34
N ILE A 253 9.20 -22.35 9.06
CA ILE A 253 10.08 -23.39 8.45
C ILE A 253 9.29 -24.56 7.82
N ASP A 254 8.51 -24.30 6.77
CA ASP A 254 7.68 -25.30 6.09
C ASP A 254 7.78 -25.05 4.59
N PRO A 255 8.29 -26.02 3.81
CA PRO A 255 8.52 -25.87 2.38
C PRO A 255 7.26 -25.95 1.49
N ASP A 256 6.05 -26.22 2.00
CA ASP A 256 4.86 -26.39 1.14
C ASP A 256 4.01 -25.10 1.02
N LEU A 257 4.39 -24.22 0.09
CA LEU A 257 3.79 -22.90 -0.20
C LEU A 257 2.46 -22.94 -0.96
N ARG A 258 1.74 -24.06 -0.98
CA ARG A 258 0.47 -24.18 -1.74
C ARG A 258 -0.71 -23.39 -1.14
N TYR A 259 -0.46 -22.56 -0.12
CA TYR A 259 -1.39 -21.61 0.45
C TYR A 259 -1.41 -20.23 -0.28
N GLU A 260 -0.43 -19.94 -1.14
CA GLU A 260 -0.23 -18.60 -1.74
C GLU A 260 -1.11 -18.30 -2.98
N GLU A 261 -2.04 -19.18 -3.33
CA GLU A 261 -2.93 -18.99 -4.49
C GLU A 261 -4.24 -18.23 -4.16
N SER A 262 -4.42 -17.76 -2.93
CA SER A 262 -5.65 -17.11 -2.48
C SER A 262 -5.81 -15.69 -3.03
N GLN A 263 -7.07 -15.28 -3.22
CA GLN A 263 -7.47 -13.90 -3.50
C GLN A 263 -6.86 -12.95 -2.45
N GLY A 264 -6.49 -11.73 -2.84
CA GLY A 264 -5.87 -10.74 -1.95
C GLY A 264 -4.34 -10.62 -2.02
N THR A 265 -3.67 -11.42 -2.86
CA THR A 265 -2.21 -11.27 -3.09
C THR A 265 -1.93 -10.09 -4.02
N VAL A 266 -0.86 -9.32 -3.77
CA VAL A 266 -0.42 -8.23 -4.66
C VAL A 266 0.49 -8.79 -5.75
N LEU A 267 0.16 -8.53 -7.01
CA LEU A 267 0.95 -8.91 -8.19
C LEU A 267 1.28 -7.68 -9.03
N SER A 268 2.28 -7.78 -9.88
CA SER A 268 2.53 -6.82 -10.96
C SER A 268 1.81 -7.24 -12.24
N CYS A 269 1.23 -6.29 -12.96
CA CYS A 269 0.55 -6.54 -14.23
C CYS A 269 1.54 -6.93 -15.34
N LEU A 270 1.30 -8.06 -16.02
CA LEU A 270 2.13 -8.51 -17.16
C LEU A 270 2.07 -7.60 -18.41
N CYS A 271 1.27 -6.53 -18.37
CA CYS A 271 1.14 -5.57 -19.47
C CYS A 271 1.78 -4.22 -19.13
N CYS A 272 1.41 -3.60 -18.00
CA CYS A 272 1.87 -2.26 -17.62
C CYS A 272 2.93 -2.25 -16.50
N GLY A 273 3.19 -3.38 -15.84
CA GLY A 273 4.10 -3.45 -14.69
C GLY A 273 3.51 -2.95 -13.38
N GLU A 274 2.39 -2.20 -13.40
CA GLU A 274 1.75 -1.69 -12.17
C GLU A 274 1.32 -2.81 -11.22
N PHE A 275 1.45 -2.54 -9.93
CA PHE A 275 0.93 -3.41 -8.88
C PHE A 275 -0.60 -3.41 -8.87
N PHE A 276 -1.21 -4.56 -8.55
CA PHE A 276 -2.65 -4.70 -8.36
C PHE A 276 -2.97 -5.79 -7.34
N VAL A 277 -4.08 -5.63 -6.62
CA VAL A 277 -4.62 -6.67 -5.73
C VAL A 277 -5.35 -7.72 -6.57
N ARG A 278 -4.95 -8.98 -6.45
CA ARG A 278 -5.50 -10.08 -7.24
C ARG A 278 -6.86 -10.52 -6.70
N ARG A 279 -7.86 -10.49 -7.57
CA ARG A 279 -9.24 -10.93 -7.27
C ARG A 279 -9.49 -12.39 -7.66
N SER A 280 -8.54 -13.06 -8.29
CA SER A 280 -8.64 -14.49 -8.64
C SER A 280 -7.27 -15.12 -8.82
N SER A 281 -7.06 -16.31 -8.24
CA SER A 281 -6.60 -17.50 -8.98
C SER A 281 -5.66 -17.34 -10.18
N ARG A 282 -6.24 -16.81 -11.26
CA ARG A 282 -5.66 -16.80 -12.60
C ARG A 282 -5.44 -15.40 -13.13
N GLN A 283 -5.67 -14.36 -12.32
CA GLN A 283 -5.50 -12.98 -12.74
C GLN A 283 -4.01 -12.63 -12.75
N LEU A 284 -3.55 -12.19 -13.93
CA LEU A 284 -2.17 -11.80 -14.23
C LEU A 284 -2.09 -10.37 -14.82
N TYR A 285 -3.23 -9.70 -14.98
CA TYR A 285 -3.38 -8.38 -15.58
C TYR A 285 -4.27 -7.53 -14.67
N CYS A 286 -3.92 -6.26 -14.49
CA CYS A 286 -4.73 -5.29 -13.74
C CYS A 286 -6.02 -4.94 -14.49
N ASP A 287 -6.98 -4.33 -13.80
CA ASP A 287 -8.33 -4.05 -14.35
C ASP A 287 -8.35 -2.87 -15.35
N ASN A 288 -7.19 -2.27 -15.66
CA ASN A 288 -7.07 -1.22 -16.68
C ASN A 288 -7.60 -1.72 -18.04
N PRO A 289 -8.52 -0.99 -18.70
CA PRO A 289 -9.12 -1.39 -19.97
C PRO A 289 -8.09 -1.73 -21.06
N ASN A 290 -6.98 -1.00 -21.12
CA ASN A 290 -5.92 -1.24 -22.10
C ASN A 290 -5.19 -2.56 -21.83
N CYS A 291 -4.90 -2.86 -20.57
CA CYS A 291 -4.28 -4.13 -20.16
C CYS A 291 -5.20 -5.32 -20.43
N GLN A 292 -6.50 -5.16 -20.16
CA GLN A 292 -7.50 -6.19 -20.46
C GLN A 292 -7.67 -6.40 -21.97
N ALA A 293 -7.63 -5.32 -22.76
CA ALA A 293 -7.64 -5.43 -24.22
C ALA A 293 -6.44 -6.21 -24.75
N GLU A 294 -5.23 -5.96 -24.22
CA GLU A 294 -4.02 -6.68 -24.64
C GLU A 294 -4.03 -8.15 -24.21
N ARG A 295 -4.50 -8.44 -23.00
CA ARG A 295 -4.77 -9.82 -22.55
C ARG A 295 -5.71 -10.55 -23.52
N ASN A 296 -6.81 -9.92 -23.91
CA ASN A 296 -7.78 -10.50 -24.84
C ASN A 296 -7.17 -10.75 -26.23
N ARG A 297 -6.30 -9.85 -26.71
CA ARG A 297 -5.54 -10.04 -27.96
C ARG A 297 -4.59 -11.23 -27.87
N LYS A 298 -3.80 -11.34 -26.80
CA LYS A 298 -2.89 -12.47 -26.56
C LYS A 298 -3.64 -13.81 -26.50
N ASN A 299 -4.73 -13.87 -25.73
CA ASN A 299 -5.57 -15.08 -25.64
C ASN A 299 -6.12 -15.50 -27.01
N ARG A 300 -6.57 -14.54 -27.81
CA ARG A 300 -7.05 -14.78 -29.17
C ARG A 300 -5.95 -15.34 -30.07
N ARG A 301 -4.75 -14.74 -30.06
CA ARG A 301 -3.58 -15.23 -30.82
C ARG A 301 -3.21 -16.67 -30.43
N ALA A 302 -3.12 -16.95 -29.13
CA ALA A 302 -2.81 -18.28 -28.62
C ALA A 302 -3.89 -19.32 -28.97
N SER A 303 -5.16 -18.92 -29.00
CA SER A 303 -6.25 -19.78 -29.46
C SER A 303 -6.13 -20.11 -30.95
N TYR A 304 -5.83 -19.13 -31.80
CA TYR A 304 -5.64 -19.37 -33.24
C TYR A 304 -4.41 -20.24 -33.52
N ALA A 305 -3.30 -20.00 -32.84
CA ALA A 305 -2.09 -20.81 -32.97
C ALA A 305 -2.35 -22.28 -32.61
N ARG A 306 -3.08 -22.53 -31.50
CA ARG A 306 -3.47 -23.89 -31.09
C ARG A 306 -4.37 -24.60 -32.11
N LYS A 307 -5.34 -23.88 -32.70
CA LYS A 307 -6.19 -24.44 -33.77
C LYS A 307 -5.37 -24.81 -35.00
N LYS A 308 -4.49 -23.91 -35.45
CA LYS A 308 -3.63 -24.14 -36.62
C LYS A 308 -2.66 -25.30 -36.41
N ALA A 309 -2.13 -25.47 -35.19
CA ALA A 309 -1.28 -26.60 -34.86
C ALA A 309 -2.06 -27.93 -34.92
N ALA A 310 -3.28 -27.97 -34.35
CA ALA A 310 -4.14 -29.16 -34.39
C ALA A 310 -4.60 -29.52 -35.82
N GLU A 311 -4.76 -28.53 -36.70
CA GLU A 311 -5.06 -28.75 -38.13
C GLU A 311 -3.85 -29.24 -38.93
N ALA A 312 -2.62 -29.01 -38.46
CA ALA A 312 -1.38 -29.45 -39.11
C ALA A 312 -0.92 -30.85 -38.65
N GLU A 313 -1.50 -31.37 -37.56
CA GLU A 313 -1.25 -32.73 -37.04
C GLU A 313 -2.25 -33.78 -37.56
N ASN A 314 -3.25 -33.36 -38.36
CA ASN A 314 -4.21 -34.21 -39.09
C ASN A 314 -3.91 -34.24 -40.58
#